data_AF-A0A2N2QI18-F1
#
_entry.id   AF-A0A2N2QI18-F1
#
_cell.length_a   1.000
_cell.length_b   1.000
_cell.length_c   1.000
_cell.angle_alpha   90.00
_cell.angle_beta   90.00
_cell.angle_gamma   90.00
#
_symmetry.space_group_name_H-M   'P 1'
#
loop_
_entity.id
_entity.type
_entity.pdbx_description
1 polymer ?
#
loop_
_entity_poly.entity_id
_entity_poly.type
_entity_poly.pdbx_seq_one_letter_code
_entity_poly.pdbx_strand_id
1 'polypeptide(L)'
;MPGIIIFVHGVNSEGEWYADAEQHLLAGLNNRLGRDDLQPRSFDDDNKRPNLDSSATSPIIHFFWGYRAPDGQERKWKVPLRDNSEERESAWKKDYTPKPPLYWGGGAFQNGCNSLPLLWSERGFSRRVWAAFLPVDVQGMNPEVDRQLQDAPPRTYYAHAAGRLADLVRRIRGKYPSDTITLIGHSQGTQIVLGTLALLEPDNQPDCVMLLNGPYALETKMTDSLAQGNDAPTEKARRNTFENIVRHFMKGYRQMTDDLIAKLRVGSTPEKEYWTPKLPGERDNTGRIYVYFNPHDRVMGSTAMQSIGWQGLPDSVLNKFPGTLFQRMLARTTPCGGKPGKAYLWPRDLDGKRSPFWNKMKKTKGIIRTDVWTTPDTERQVTINAEAVPEPIAAEEMVGFDMQSHEQKKWEDLEDYPFYRDIYDREEWVREDNPYDAQPSYRLETQKELEQRIGNYIPEPTDHSTLPTNHKFLSRVVAYDLPIGFCASHQDKAFWKELNQFADWRIGASDAYFWTGALNIPPIPALIETETFGDLQKQREQTAALWNATSNKDTVLV
;
A
#
# COMPACT_ATOMS: atom_id res chain seq x y z
N MET A 1 -23.84 -9.36 -11.67
CA MET A 1 -22.80 -9.08 -10.67
C MET A 1 -22.77 -7.59 -10.37
N PRO A 2 -22.38 -7.15 -9.15
CA PRO A 2 -22.51 -5.76 -8.72
C PRO A 2 -21.48 -4.77 -9.29
N GLY A 3 -20.56 -5.25 -10.11
CA GLY A 3 -19.40 -4.51 -10.61
C GLY A 3 -18.20 -5.45 -10.68
N ILE A 4 -17.07 -4.96 -11.15
CA ILE A 4 -15.76 -5.63 -11.10
C ILE A 4 -14.98 -4.96 -9.97
N ILE A 5 -14.42 -5.77 -9.07
CA ILE A 5 -13.58 -5.28 -7.96
C ILE A 5 -12.18 -5.85 -8.17
N ILE A 6 -11.17 -4.99 -8.24
CA ILE A 6 -9.79 -5.41 -8.47
C ILE A 6 -8.98 -5.10 -7.22
N PHE A 7 -8.50 -6.13 -6.55
CA PHE A 7 -7.63 -6.01 -5.39
C PHE A 7 -6.16 -5.87 -5.83
N VAL A 8 -5.42 -4.98 -5.17
CA VAL A 8 -4.00 -4.70 -5.45
C VAL A 8 -3.22 -4.69 -4.13
N HIS A 9 -2.39 -5.71 -3.92
CA HIS A 9 -1.61 -5.91 -2.69
C HIS A 9 -0.38 -4.99 -2.61
N GLY A 10 0.21 -4.92 -1.42
CA GLY A 10 1.38 -4.10 -1.11
C GLY A 10 2.72 -4.74 -1.48
N VAL A 11 3.80 -4.10 -1.01
CA VAL A 11 5.14 -4.72 -1.00
C VAL A 11 5.15 -5.89 -0.04
N ASN A 12 6.12 -6.79 -0.23
CA ASN A 12 6.38 -7.83 0.74
C ASN A 12 5.16 -8.69 1.05
N SER A 13 4.33 -8.90 0.03
CA SER A 13 3.01 -9.49 0.11
C SER A 13 2.79 -10.35 -1.12
N GLU A 14 2.24 -11.54 -0.90
CA GLU A 14 1.77 -12.44 -1.97
C GLU A 14 0.24 -12.37 -2.06
N GLY A 15 -0.38 -11.29 -1.57
CA GLY A 15 -1.83 -11.15 -1.49
C GLY A 15 -2.47 -11.92 -0.34
N GLU A 16 -1.77 -12.08 0.79
CA GLU A 16 -2.23 -12.85 1.95
C GLU A 16 -3.57 -12.36 2.54
N TRP A 17 -3.93 -11.08 2.34
CA TRP A 17 -5.21 -10.53 2.79
C TRP A 17 -6.37 -10.77 1.81
N TYR A 18 -6.10 -11.25 0.59
CA TYR A 18 -7.12 -11.37 -0.47
C TYR A 18 -8.27 -12.30 -0.09
N ALA A 19 -7.97 -13.44 0.53
CA ALA A 19 -8.99 -14.41 0.93
C ALA A 19 -9.98 -13.81 1.94
N ASP A 20 -9.46 -13.22 3.02
CA ASP A 20 -10.27 -12.55 4.05
C ASP A 20 -11.06 -11.38 3.45
N ALA A 21 -10.43 -10.59 2.57
CA ALA A 21 -11.10 -9.46 1.95
C ALA A 21 -12.26 -9.88 1.05
N GLU A 22 -12.04 -10.90 0.22
CA GLU A 22 -13.06 -11.44 -0.67
C GLU A 22 -14.23 -11.99 0.15
N GLN A 23 -13.95 -12.80 1.17
CA GLN A 23 -14.99 -13.35 2.05
C GLN A 23 -15.84 -12.24 2.71
N HIS A 24 -15.21 -11.29 3.39
CA HIS A 24 -15.92 -10.28 4.16
C HIS A 24 -16.66 -9.26 3.28
N LEU A 25 -16.06 -8.89 2.15
CA LEU A 25 -16.68 -7.94 1.22
C LEU A 25 -17.88 -8.56 0.51
N LEU A 26 -17.80 -9.84 0.09
CA LEU A 26 -18.93 -10.54 -0.50
C LEU A 26 -20.06 -10.79 0.52
N ALA A 27 -19.74 -11.06 1.79
CA ALA A 27 -20.73 -11.12 2.86
C ALA A 27 -21.50 -9.79 3.00
N GLY A 28 -20.78 -8.67 2.98
CA GLY A 28 -21.38 -7.33 2.99
C GLY A 28 -22.24 -7.04 1.77
N LEU A 29 -21.76 -7.40 0.56
CA LEU A 29 -22.52 -7.23 -0.68
C LEU A 29 -23.76 -8.12 -0.74
N ASN A 30 -23.69 -9.34 -0.21
CA ASN A 30 -24.84 -10.21 -0.04
C ASN A 30 -25.91 -9.54 0.82
N ASN A 31 -25.54 -9.03 2.00
CA ASN A 31 -26.45 -8.28 2.86
C ASN A 31 -27.01 -7.03 2.16
N ARG A 32 -26.14 -6.17 1.63
CA ARG A 32 -26.51 -4.91 0.95
C ARG A 32 -27.48 -5.12 -0.21
N LEU A 33 -27.30 -6.20 -0.97
CA LEU A 33 -28.06 -6.45 -2.19
C LEU A 33 -29.19 -7.46 -2.01
N GLY A 34 -29.45 -7.93 -0.78
CA GLY A 34 -30.43 -8.98 -0.49
C GLY A 34 -30.16 -10.27 -1.28
N ARG A 35 -28.89 -10.67 -1.32
CA ARG A 35 -28.39 -11.87 -1.98
C ARG A 35 -27.73 -12.78 -0.95
N ASP A 36 -27.57 -14.05 -1.30
CA ASP A 36 -26.84 -15.06 -0.53
C ASP A 36 -25.90 -15.90 -1.43
N ASP A 37 -25.86 -15.60 -2.73
CA ASP A 37 -25.20 -16.41 -3.75
C ASP A 37 -23.79 -15.92 -4.11
N LEU A 38 -23.36 -14.73 -3.66
CA LEU A 38 -21.97 -14.30 -3.85
C LEU A 38 -21.06 -15.12 -2.94
N GLN A 39 -20.17 -15.92 -3.54
CA GLN A 39 -19.29 -16.83 -2.81
C GLN A 39 -17.82 -16.50 -3.10
N PRO A 40 -16.95 -16.46 -2.07
CA PRO A 40 -15.52 -16.25 -2.25
C PRO A 40 -14.88 -17.43 -3.00
N ARG A 41 -13.72 -17.20 -3.61
CA ARG A 41 -12.93 -18.32 -4.15
C ARG A 41 -12.20 -19.03 -3.01
N SER A 42 -11.97 -20.32 -3.16
CA SER A 42 -11.00 -21.03 -2.32
C SER A 42 -9.58 -20.60 -2.68
N PHE A 43 -8.70 -20.54 -1.70
CA PHE A 43 -7.28 -20.22 -1.92
C PHE A 43 -6.40 -21.45 -1.71
N ASP A 44 -5.33 -21.51 -2.49
CA ASP A 44 -4.18 -22.37 -2.23
C ASP A 44 -3.31 -21.68 -1.19
N ASP A 45 -3.25 -22.26 0.01
CA ASP A 45 -2.54 -21.68 1.16
C ASP A 45 -1.03 -21.62 0.98
N ASP A 46 -0.45 -22.51 0.17
CA ASP A 46 1.00 -22.56 -0.08
C ASP A 46 1.41 -21.49 -1.09
N ASN A 47 0.59 -21.31 -2.13
CA ASN A 47 0.84 -20.38 -3.22
C ASN A 47 0.22 -19.00 -3.01
N LYS A 48 -0.66 -18.85 -2.00
CA LYS A 48 -1.52 -17.69 -1.75
C LYS A 48 -2.26 -17.25 -3.02
N ARG A 49 -2.80 -18.23 -3.76
CA ARG A 49 -3.48 -17.99 -5.05
C ARG A 49 -4.94 -18.42 -5.01
N PRO A 50 -5.85 -17.66 -5.64
CA PRO A 50 -7.24 -18.08 -5.78
C PRO A 50 -7.35 -19.24 -6.78
N ASN A 51 -8.14 -20.26 -6.43
CA ASN A 51 -8.61 -21.24 -7.39
C ASN A 51 -9.72 -20.59 -8.25
N LEU A 52 -9.39 -20.26 -9.49
CA LEU A 52 -10.28 -19.51 -10.39
C LEU A 52 -11.58 -20.26 -10.71
N ASP A 53 -11.60 -21.59 -10.60
CA ASP A 53 -12.76 -22.43 -10.91
C ASP A 53 -13.64 -22.71 -9.67
N SER A 54 -13.20 -22.29 -8.47
CA SER A 54 -13.90 -22.57 -7.19
C SER A 54 -15.15 -21.73 -6.92
N SER A 55 -15.29 -20.58 -7.59
CA SER A 55 -16.48 -19.73 -7.48
C SER A 55 -16.87 -19.14 -8.83
N ALA A 56 -18.13 -19.37 -9.19
CA ALA A 56 -18.74 -18.81 -10.40
C ALA A 56 -19.44 -17.46 -10.15
N THR A 57 -19.47 -16.98 -8.90
CA THR A 57 -20.21 -15.79 -8.47
C THR A 57 -19.37 -14.71 -7.80
N SER A 58 -18.04 -14.86 -7.78
CA SER A 58 -17.15 -13.79 -7.33
C SER A 58 -16.90 -12.72 -8.42
N PRO A 59 -17.26 -11.45 -8.18
CA PRO A 59 -16.90 -10.31 -9.03
C PRO A 59 -15.45 -9.81 -8.85
N ILE A 60 -14.62 -10.52 -8.06
CA ILE A 60 -13.30 -10.03 -7.66
C ILE A 60 -12.21 -10.54 -8.62
N ILE A 61 -11.26 -9.68 -8.94
CA ILE A 61 -10.01 -10.01 -9.63
C ILE A 61 -8.85 -9.69 -8.68
N HIS A 62 -7.94 -10.66 -8.51
CA HIS A 62 -6.76 -10.55 -7.65
C HIS A 62 -5.56 -10.15 -8.50
N PHE A 63 -5.09 -8.90 -8.38
CA PHE A 63 -3.93 -8.42 -9.15
C PHE A 63 -2.64 -8.71 -8.39
N PHE A 64 -1.76 -9.51 -8.99
CA PHE A 64 -0.46 -9.84 -8.43
C PHE A 64 0.66 -9.16 -9.20
N TRP A 65 1.63 -8.65 -8.45
CA TRP A 65 2.82 -7.98 -8.98
C TRP A 65 4.01 -8.24 -8.06
N GLY A 66 5.21 -7.92 -8.50
CA GLY A 66 6.39 -8.08 -7.67
C GLY A 66 7.69 -7.87 -8.41
N TYR A 67 8.79 -8.24 -7.74
CA TYR A 67 10.12 -8.20 -8.30
C TYR A 67 10.54 -9.60 -8.74
N ARG A 68 11.05 -9.73 -9.97
CA ARG A 68 11.72 -10.93 -10.48
C ARG A 68 13.18 -10.59 -10.74
N ALA A 69 14.09 -11.40 -10.19
CA ALA A 69 15.51 -11.18 -10.33
C ALA A 69 15.98 -11.49 -11.76
N PRO A 70 16.78 -10.64 -12.43
CA PRO A 70 17.32 -10.94 -13.77
C PRO A 70 18.19 -12.20 -13.76
N ASP A 71 18.20 -12.93 -14.88
CA ASP A 71 18.98 -14.17 -15.00
C ASP A 71 20.46 -13.89 -14.79
N GLY A 72 21.11 -14.69 -13.94
CA GLY A 72 22.50 -14.52 -13.54
C GLY A 72 22.76 -13.36 -12.57
N GLN A 73 21.73 -12.62 -12.15
CA GLN A 73 21.80 -11.55 -11.14
C GLN A 73 20.95 -11.86 -9.90
N GLU A 74 20.54 -13.12 -9.72
CA GLU A 74 19.68 -13.57 -8.62
C GLU A 74 20.28 -13.27 -7.25
N ARG A 75 21.62 -13.31 -7.15
CA ARG A 75 22.34 -13.05 -5.90
C ARG A 75 22.82 -11.61 -5.73
N LYS A 76 22.42 -10.70 -6.62
CA LYS A 76 22.86 -9.29 -6.59
C LYS A 76 22.29 -8.52 -5.40
N TRP A 77 21.02 -8.78 -5.06
CA TRP A 77 20.32 -8.10 -3.98
C TRP A 77 19.91 -9.13 -2.95
N LYS A 78 20.33 -8.94 -1.70
CA LYS A 78 20.06 -9.87 -0.58
C LYS A 78 18.63 -9.67 -0.04
N VAL A 79 17.66 -9.92 -0.91
CA VAL A 79 16.22 -9.81 -0.64
C VAL A 79 15.62 -11.22 -0.56
N PRO A 80 14.51 -11.44 0.15
CA PRO A 80 14.03 -12.79 0.53
C PRO A 80 13.45 -13.61 -0.64
N LEU A 81 14.09 -13.69 -1.81
CA LEU A 81 13.60 -14.36 -3.01
C LEU A 81 13.02 -15.76 -2.75
N ARG A 82 11.87 -16.01 -3.38
CA ARG A 82 11.19 -17.30 -3.51
C ARG A 82 11.46 -17.87 -4.89
N ASP A 83 11.24 -19.17 -5.02
CA ASP A 83 11.41 -19.91 -6.27
C ASP A 83 10.06 -20.51 -6.74
N ASN A 84 10.10 -21.26 -7.84
CA ASN A 84 8.93 -21.92 -8.43
C ASN A 84 8.79 -23.41 -8.05
N SER A 85 9.36 -23.83 -6.92
CA SER A 85 9.14 -25.18 -6.39
C SER A 85 7.77 -25.30 -5.68
N GLU A 86 7.31 -26.54 -5.52
CA GLU A 86 6.11 -26.86 -4.72
C GLU A 86 6.42 -26.72 -3.23
N GLU A 87 7.48 -27.37 -2.75
CA GLU A 87 8.04 -27.19 -1.40
C GLU A 87 9.11 -26.08 -1.42
N ARG A 88 8.66 -24.83 -1.26
CA ARG A 88 9.51 -23.64 -1.36
C ARG A 88 10.39 -23.48 -0.12
N GLU A 89 11.66 -23.22 -0.35
CA GLU A 89 12.63 -22.82 0.67
C GLU A 89 13.24 -21.46 0.31
N SER A 90 13.94 -20.84 1.26
CA SER A 90 14.67 -19.62 0.97
C SER A 90 15.69 -19.83 -0.14
N ALA A 91 15.71 -18.96 -1.14
CA ALA A 91 16.72 -18.98 -2.21
C ALA A 91 18.16 -18.82 -1.72
N TRP A 92 18.35 -18.42 -0.47
CA TRP A 92 19.64 -18.18 0.16
C TRP A 92 20.11 -19.33 1.06
N LYS A 93 19.27 -20.36 1.25
CA LYS A 93 19.61 -21.53 2.05
C LYS A 93 20.82 -22.25 1.41
N LYS A 94 21.86 -22.51 2.21
CA LYS A 94 23.18 -22.97 1.72
C LYS A 94 23.12 -24.26 0.91
N ASP A 95 22.30 -25.20 1.36
CA ASP A 95 22.16 -26.54 0.76
C ASP A 95 20.89 -26.67 -0.10
N TYR A 96 20.41 -25.55 -0.64
CA TYR A 96 19.23 -25.50 -1.49
C TYR A 96 19.58 -24.91 -2.86
N THR A 97 19.08 -25.55 -3.92
CA THR A 97 19.21 -25.04 -5.29
C THR A 97 17.84 -24.58 -5.76
N PRO A 98 17.53 -23.27 -5.69
CA PRO A 98 16.21 -22.78 -6.03
C PRO A 98 15.94 -22.90 -7.53
N LYS A 99 14.71 -23.20 -7.91
CA LYS A 99 14.23 -23.32 -9.29
C LYS A 99 13.80 -21.95 -9.83
N PRO A 100 14.52 -21.38 -10.83
CA PRO A 100 14.12 -20.12 -11.44
C PRO A 100 12.75 -20.19 -12.13
N PRO A 101 12.09 -19.05 -12.39
CA PRO A 101 12.49 -17.69 -12.00
C PRO A 101 12.45 -17.46 -10.48
N LEU A 102 13.41 -16.67 -9.97
CA LEU A 102 13.40 -16.23 -8.58
C LEU A 102 12.70 -14.88 -8.47
N TYR A 103 11.77 -14.77 -7.53
CA TYR A 103 10.89 -13.62 -7.42
C TYR A 103 10.50 -13.31 -5.98
N TRP A 104 9.85 -12.16 -5.80
CA TRP A 104 9.29 -11.73 -4.53
C TRP A 104 8.03 -10.91 -4.76
N GLY A 105 6.88 -11.38 -4.27
CA GLY A 105 5.60 -10.70 -4.33
C GLY A 105 5.66 -9.31 -3.72
N GLY A 106 5.20 -8.33 -4.48
CA GLY A 106 5.23 -6.91 -4.14
C GLY A 106 6.65 -6.31 -4.13
N GLY A 107 7.71 -7.11 -4.24
CA GLY A 107 9.08 -6.63 -4.08
C GLY A 107 9.44 -6.27 -2.64
N ALA A 108 10.72 -5.95 -2.42
CA ALA A 108 11.28 -5.88 -1.07
C ALA A 108 10.66 -4.73 -0.25
N PHE A 109 10.42 -4.97 1.04
CA PHE A 109 9.78 -4.00 1.95
C PHE A 109 10.44 -2.62 1.92
N GLN A 110 11.77 -2.58 2.03
CA GLN A 110 12.57 -1.35 2.02
C GLN A 110 12.49 -0.58 0.69
N ASN A 111 12.04 -1.23 -0.38
CA ASN A 111 11.89 -0.60 -1.69
C ASN A 111 10.54 0.12 -1.85
N GLY A 112 9.69 0.11 -0.83
CA GLY A 112 8.48 0.94 -0.74
C GLY A 112 8.80 2.42 -0.97
N CYS A 113 7.80 3.18 -1.43
CA CYS A 113 7.95 4.58 -1.79
C CYS A 113 6.74 5.42 -1.43
N ASN A 114 7.01 6.65 -1.00
CA ASN A 114 6.00 7.61 -0.53
C ASN A 114 5.65 8.69 -1.58
N SER A 115 6.22 8.60 -2.80
CA SER A 115 6.01 9.54 -3.91
C SER A 115 5.95 8.78 -5.24
N LEU A 116 5.18 9.29 -6.20
CA LEU A 116 4.97 8.58 -7.46
C LEU A 116 6.16 8.55 -8.43
N PRO A 117 7.02 9.60 -8.55
CA PRO A 117 8.19 9.52 -9.43
C PRO A 117 9.10 8.32 -9.13
N LEU A 118 9.12 7.86 -7.87
CA LEU A 118 9.95 6.73 -7.45
C LEU A 118 9.54 5.40 -8.09
N LEU A 119 8.32 5.24 -8.60
CA LEU A 119 7.91 4.03 -9.31
C LEU A 119 8.71 3.82 -10.60
N TRP A 120 9.22 4.92 -11.18
CA TRP A 120 10.07 4.92 -12.37
C TRP A 120 11.57 4.98 -12.05
N SER A 121 11.95 4.88 -10.78
CA SER A 121 13.35 5.04 -10.40
C SER A 121 14.21 3.86 -10.85
N GLU A 122 15.25 4.16 -11.61
CA GLU A 122 16.35 3.22 -11.94
C GLU A 122 17.23 2.88 -10.72
N ARG A 123 16.90 3.42 -9.54
CA ARG A 123 17.56 3.13 -8.27
C ARG A 123 16.57 2.50 -7.29
N GLY A 124 17.06 1.55 -6.52
CA GLY A 124 16.36 0.99 -5.36
C GLY A 124 16.70 1.72 -4.07
N PHE A 125 16.36 1.09 -2.95
CA PHE A 125 16.85 1.46 -1.63
C PHE A 125 18.36 1.17 -1.50
N SER A 126 19.07 2.07 -0.82
CA SER A 126 20.48 1.91 -0.44
C SER A 126 20.59 1.85 1.09
N ARG A 127 21.24 0.80 1.61
CA ARG A 127 21.53 0.62 3.03
C ARG A 127 22.53 1.66 3.55
N ARG A 128 23.47 2.08 2.69
CA ARG A 128 24.45 3.11 3.03
C ARG A 128 24.04 4.42 2.39
N VAL A 129 23.70 5.41 3.22
CA VAL A 129 23.32 6.76 2.79
C VAL A 129 24.33 7.77 3.34
N TRP A 130 24.51 8.89 2.65
CA TRP A 130 25.37 9.97 3.12
C TRP A 130 24.56 10.98 3.93
N ALA A 131 24.85 11.08 5.23
CA ALA A 131 24.35 12.17 6.07
C ALA A 131 25.44 13.26 6.13
N ALA A 132 25.28 14.31 5.31
CA ALA A 132 26.33 15.29 5.02
C ALA A 132 27.61 14.62 4.48
N PHE A 133 28.66 14.51 5.30
CA PHE A 133 29.96 13.92 4.92
C PHE A 133 30.28 12.62 5.67
N LEU A 134 29.29 11.98 6.32
CA LEU A 134 29.46 10.71 7.02
C LEU A 134 28.60 9.61 6.36
N PRO A 135 29.18 8.43 6.05
CA PRO A 135 28.41 7.29 5.59
C PRO A 135 27.65 6.69 6.78
N VAL A 136 26.32 6.62 6.67
CA VAL A 136 25.43 6.06 7.68
C VAL A 136 24.86 4.73 7.17
N ASP A 137 25.04 3.67 7.95
CA ASP A 137 24.35 2.40 7.75
C ASP A 137 22.98 2.46 8.44
N VAL A 138 21.92 2.58 7.66
CA VAL A 138 20.55 2.71 8.19
C VAL A 138 20.06 1.43 8.87
N GLN A 139 20.60 0.26 8.52
CA GLN A 139 20.30 -0.99 9.24
C GLN A 139 20.90 -0.97 10.64
N GLY A 140 22.10 -0.38 10.81
CA GLY A 140 22.73 -0.21 12.12
C GLY A 140 21.91 0.64 13.10
N MET A 141 20.98 1.44 12.58
CA MET A 141 20.04 2.25 13.36
C MET A 141 18.67 1.59 13.55
N ASN A 142 18.37 0.52 12.81
CA ASN A 142 17.06 -0.12 12.79
C ASN A 142 16.85 -1.00 14.04
N PRO A 143 15.84 -0.70 14.88
CA PRO A 143 15.52 -1.52 16.04
C PRO A 143 14.62 -2.72 15.71
N GLU A 144 14.02 -2.76 14.51
CA GLU A 144 13.14 -3.85 14.07
C GLU A 144 13.93 -5.00 13.46
N VAL A 145 14.09 -6.09 14.22
CA VAL A 145 14.84 -7.28 13.78
C VAL A 145 14.08 -8.08 12.72
N ASP A 146 12.77 -7.94 12.62
CA ASP A 146 11.94 -8.57 11.58
C ASP A 146 12.02 -7.84 10.22
N ARG A 147 12.69 -6.67 10.15
CA ARG A 147 12.70 -5.80 8.97
C ARG A 147 14.11 -5.46 8.52
N GLN A 148 14.88 -6.45 8.08
CA GLN A 148 16.24 -6.19 7.62
C GLN A 148 16.28 -5.21 6.45
N LEU A 149 17.07 -4.14 6.61
CA LEU A 149 17.34 -3.19 5.54
C LEU A 149 18.61 -3.62 4.80
N GLN A 150 18.44 -4.02 3.54
CA GLN A 150 19.52 -4.35 2.60
C GLN A 150 19.32 -3.56 1.31
N ASP A 151 20.37 -3.40 0.51
CA ASP A 151 20.26 -2.78 -0.81
C ASP A 151 19.20 -3.51 -1.65
N ALA A 152 18.40 -2.74 -2.39
CA ALA A 152 17.26 -3.24 -3.14
C ALA A 152 17.38 -2.95 -4.64
N PRO A 153 16.72 -3.74 -5.50
CA PRO A 153 16.71 -3.51 -6.95
C PRO A 153 16.06 -2.18 -7.35
N PRO A 154 16.31 -1.71 -8.59
CA PRO A 154 15.56 -0.61 -9.20
C PRO A 154 14.04 -0.76 -9.03
N ARG A 155 13.33 0.35 -8.88
CA ARG A 155 11.88 0.37 -8.64
C ARG A 155 11.04 0.27 -9.92
N THR A 156 11.66 0.16 -11.08
CA THR A 156 10.96 0.14 -12.38
C THR A 156 9.92 -0.99 -12.54
N TYR A 157 10.00 -2.07 -11.74
CA TYR A 157 8.94 -3.09 -11.68
C TYR A 157 7.60 -2.55 -11.13
N TYR A 158 7.61 -1.45 -10.35
CA TYR A 158 6.38 -0.77 -9.95
C TYR A 158 5.71 -0.06 -11.13
N ALA A 159 6.47 0.71 -11.92
CA ALA A 159 5.94 1.37 -13.12
C ALA A 159 5.39 0.34 -14.11
N HIS A 160 6.08 -0.79 -14.27
CA HIS A 160 5.60 -1.91 -15.06
C HIS A 160 4.28 -2.49 -14.51
N ALA A 161 4.17 -2.73 -13.20
CA ALA A 161 2.95 -3.21 -12.56
C ALA A 161 1.78 -2.22 -12.73
N ALA A 162 2.02 -0.91 -12.59
CA ALA A 162 1.03 0.13 -12.83
C ALA A 162 0.56 0.15 -14.31
N GLY A 163 1.49 -0.06 -15.25
CA GLY A 163 1.18 -0.23 -16.67
C GLY A 163 0.31 -1.46 -16.93
N ARG A 164 0.64 -2.61 -16.31
CA ARG A 164 -0.17 -3.83 -16.43
C ARG A 164 -1.56 -3.68 -15.85
N LEU A 165 -1.71 -3.03 -14.69
CA LEU A 165 -3.02 -2.75 -14.13
C LEU A 165 -3.83 -1.80 -15.04
N ALA A 166 -3.17 -0.82 -15.67
CA ALA A 166 -3.82 0.03 -16.68
C ALA A 166 -4.28 -0.79 -17.89
N ASP A 167 -3.47 -1.72 -18.39
CA ASP A 167 -3.84 -2.59 -19.51
C ASP A 167 -4.98 -3.55 -19.16
N LEU A 168 -5.06 -4.03 -17.91
CA LEU A 168 -6.20 -4.81 -17.43
C LEU A 168 -7.50 -3.99 -17.51
N VAL A 169 -7.47 -2.74 -17.05
CA VAL A 169 -8.61 -1.82 -17.15
C VAL A 169 -8.97 -1.53 -18.60
N ARG A 170 -7.98 -1.25 -19.47
CA ARG A 170 -8.19 -1.04 -20.91
C ARG A 170 -8.82 -2.24 -21.59
N ARG A 171 -8.41 -3.48 -21.26
CA ARG A 171 -9.03 -4.71 -21.80
C ARG A 171 -10.50 -4.78 -21.44
N ILE A 172 -10.84 -4.54 -20.17
CA ILE A 172 -12.23 -4.52 -19.72
C ILE A 172 -13.02 -3.46 -20.49
N ARG A 173 -12.52 -2.22 -20.54
CA ARG A 173 -13.19 -1.09 -21.22
C ARG A 173 -13.32 -1.30 -22.72
N GLY A 174 -12.32 -1.91 -23.36
CA GLY A 174 -12.32 -2.17 -24.79
C GLY A 174 -13.39 -3.18 -25.23
N LYS A 175 -13.70 -4.17 -24.38
CA LYS A 175 -14.71 -5.20 -24.70
C LYS A 175 -16.08 -4.93 -24.06
N TYR A 176 -16.09 -4.45 -22.82
CA TYR A 176 -17.27 -4.14 -22.03
C TYR A 176 -17.17 -2.71 -21.48
N PRO A 177 -17.33 -1.68 -22.33
CA PRO A 177 -17.16 -0.27 -21.94
C PRO A 177 -18.13 0.18 -20.85
N SER A 178 -19.26 -0.52 -20.70
CA SER A 178 -20.28 -0.23 -19.69
C SER A 178 -20.07 -0.94 -18.36
N ASP A 179 -19.03 -1.77 -18.18
CA ASP A 179 -18.81 -2.40 -16.87
C ASP A 179 -18.43 -1.37 -15.81
N THR A 180 -18.74 -1.63 -14.55
CA THR A 180 -18.33 -0.78 -13.42
C THR A 180 -17.07 -1.36 -12.80
N ILE A 181 -16.00 -0.58 -12.69
CA ILE A 181 -14.68 -1.03 -12.19
C ILE A 181 -14.34 -0.29 -10.91
N THR A 182 -14.02 -1.03 -9.85
CA THR A 182 -13.43 -0.48 -8.63
C THR A 182 -12.02 -1.01 -8.42
N LEU A 183 -11.06 -0.11 -8.18
CA LEU A 183 -9.70 -0.49 -7.77
C LEU A 183 -9.55 -0.33 -6.26
N ILE A 184 -9.17 -1.40 -5.57
CA ILE A 184 -8.89 -1.39 -4.13
C ILE A 184 -7.41 -1.71 -3.92
N GLY A 185 -6.63 -0.68 -3.60
CA GLY A 185 -5.21 -0.82 -3.27
C GLY A 185 -4.99 -0.84 -1.76
N HIS A 186 -4.05 -1.67 -1.31
CA HIS A 186 -3.55 -1.65 0.07
C HIS A 186 -2.05 -1.35 0.08
N SER A 187 -1.60 -0.53 1.02
CA SER A 187 -0.16 -0.22 1.19
C SER A 187 0.46 0.29 -0.12
N GLN A 188 1.61 -0.24 -0.55
CA GLN A 188 2.21 0.11 -1.85
C GLN A 188 1.32 -0.20 -3.06
N GLY A 189 0.33 -1.08 -2.93
CA GLY A 189 -0.69 -1.27 -3.96
C GLY A 189 -1.47 0.00 -4.25
N THR A 190 -1.61 0.91 -3.27
CA THR A 190 -2.21 2.23 -3.52
C THR A 190 -1.35 3.09 -4.44
N GLN A 191 -0.02 2.93 -4.41
CA GLN A 191 0.88 3.65 -5.32
C GLN A 191 0.76 3.10 -6.75
N ILE A 192 0.64 1.77 -6.89
CA ILE A 192 0.35 1.13 -8.17
C ILE A 192 -0.97 1.66 -8.73
N VAL A 193 -2.03 1.71 -7.91
CA VAL A 193 -3.33 2.26 -8.30
C VAL A 193 -3.22 3.74 -8.72
N LEU A 194 -2.58 4.60 -7.94
CA LEU A 194 -2.39 6.01 -8.30
C LEU A 194 -1.57 6.18 -9.59
N GLY A 195 -0.51 5.38 -9.78
CA GLY A 195 0.27 5.33 -11.02
C GLY A 195 -0.58 4.88 -12.21
N THR A 196 -1.45 3.88 -12.03
CA THR A 196 -2.40 3.44 -13.05
C THR A 196 -3.37 4.54 -13.43
N LEU A 197 -3.94 5.28 -12.47
CA LEU A 197 -4.84 6.41 -12.78
C LEU A 197 -4.13 7.46 -13.64
N ALA A 198 -2.85 7.73 -13.37
CA ALA A 198 -2.04 8.66 -14.15
C ALA A 198 -1.73 8.16 -15.57
N LEU A 199 -1.63 6.84 -15.75
CA LEU A 199 -1.32 6.18 -17.03
C LEU A 199 -2.54 5.99 -17.94
N LEU A 200 -3.73 5.88 -17.36
CA LEU A 200 -4.97 5.65 -18.08
C LEU A 200 -5.44 6.90 -18.82
N GLU A 201 -6.01 6.70 -20.00
CA GLU A 201 -6.75 7.75 -20.71
C GLU A 201 -8.03 8.11 -19.93
N PRO A 202 -8.63 9.30 -20.15
CA PRO A 202 -9.90 9.65 -19.50
C PRO A 202 -10.99 8.59 -19.69
N ASP A 203 -11.22 8.12 -20.91
CA ASP A 203 -12.29 7.14 -21.19
C ASP A 203 -12.06 5.75 -20.56
N ASN A 204 -10.86 5.51 -20.02
CA ASN A 204 -10.48 4.25 -19.36
C ASN A 204 -10.32 4.39 -17.85
N GLN A 205 -10.76 5.49 -17.23
CA GLN A 205 -10.71 5.59 -15.76
C GLN A 205 -11.65 4.55 -15.10
N PRO A 206 -11.26 4.00 -13.93
CA PRO A 206 -12.18 3.21 -13.11
C PRO A 206 -13.32 4.09 -12.60
N ASP A 207 -14.38 3.48 -12.09
CA ASP A 207 -15.55 4.20 -11.58
C ASP A 207 -15.42 4.52 -10.08
N CYS A 208 -14.60 3.76 -9.34
CA CYS A 208 -14.28 4.05 -7.96
C CYS A 208 -12.86 3.58 -7.61
N VAL A 209 -12.25 4.26 -6.65
CA VAL A 209 -10.92 3.91 -6.12
C VAL A 209 -10.96 3.92 -4.61
N MET A 210 -10.32 2.94 -3.98
CA MET A 210 -10.20 2.81 -2.54
C MET A 210 -8.74 2.58 -2.18
N LEU A 211 -8.18 3.49 -1.36
CA LEU A 211 -6.78 3.46 -0.94
C LEU A 211 -6.73 3.14 0.56
N LEU A 212 -6.31 1.91 0.89
CA LEU A 212 -6.24 1.42 2.27
C LEU A 212 -4.80 1.54 2.77
N ASN A 213 -4.60 2.32 3.83
CA ASN A 213 -3.27 2.52 4.45
C ASN A 213 -2.18 2.89 3.44
N GLY A 214 -2.49 3.82 2.52
CA GLY A 214 -1.60 4.21 1.43
C GLY A 214 -0.36 5.00 1.90
N PRO A 215 0.86 4.68 1.40
CA PRO A 215 2.11 5.33 1.80
C PRO A 215 2.36 6.69 1.14
N TYR A 216 1.46 7.17 0.29
CA TYR A 216 1.64 8.47 -0.37
C TYR A 216 1.77 9.59 0.67
N ALA A 217 2.82 10.38 0.57
CA ALA A 217 3.08 11.51 1.46
C ALA A 217 2.93 12.82 0.69
N LEU A 218 2.04 13.69 1.17
CA LEU A 218 1.84 15.03 0.62
C LEU A 218 2.95 15.99 1.03
N GLU A 219 3.64 15.71 2.13
CA GLU A 219 4.67 16.56 2.72
C GLU A 219 6.03 15.89 2.62
N THR A 220 7.08 16.69 2.47
CA THR A 220 8.45 16.18 2.51
C THR A 220 8.88 15.85 3.94
N LYS A 221 9.64 14.78 4.10
CA LYS A 221 10.20 14.36 5.40
C LYS A 221 11.72 14.53 5.41
N MET A 222 12.30 14.75 6.59
CA MET A 222 13.76 14.84 6.75
C MET A 222 14.49 13.60 6.21
N THR A 223 13.86 12.44 6.33
CA THR A 223 14.34 11.16 5.79
C THR A 223 14.36 11.11 4.27
N ASP A 224 13.51 11.88 3.57
CA ASP A 224 13.54 11.96 2.11
C ASP A 224 14.88 12.57 1.65
N SER A 225 15.32 13.65 2.29
CA SER A 225 16.62 14.28 2.00
C SER A 225 17.79 13.37 2.35
N LEU A 226 17.69 12.55 3.40
CA LEU A 226 18.74 11.57 3.74
C LEU A 226 18.83 10.42 2.72
N ALA A 227 17.68 9.94 2.23
CA ALA A 227 17.63 8.80 1.31
C ALA A 227 17.89 9.18 -0.16
N GLN A 228 17.42 10.36 -0.58
CA GLN A 228 17.42 10.79 -1.99
C GLN A 228 18.24 12.06 -2.24
N GLY A 229 18.73 12.74 -1.19
CA GLY A 229 19.49 13.97 -1.35
C GLY A 229 18.71 15.04 -2.11
N ASN A 230 19.37 15.67 -3.08
CA ASN A 230 18.77 16.68 -3.95
C ASN A 230 17.72 16.12 -4.92
N ASP A 231 17.66 14.79 -5.11
CA ASP A 231 16.68 14.13 -5.98
C ASP A 231 15.32 13.95 -5.28
N ALA A 232 15.20 14.31 -3.99
CA ALA A 232 13.94 14.20 -3.26
C ALA A 232 12.86 15.16 -3.83
N PRO A 233 11.62 14.68 -4.05
CA PRO A 233 10.55 15.50 -4.59
C PRO A 233 10.05 16.54 -3.59
N THR A 234 9.70 17.71 -4.11
CA THR A 234 9.22 18.84 -3.30
C THR A 234 7.80 18.58 -2.79
N GLU A 235 7.42 19.21 -1.67
CA GLU A 235 6.05 19.17 -1.17
C GLU A 235 5.05 19.67 -2.22
N LYS A 236 5.42 20.72 -2.96
CA LYS A 236 4.60 21.24 -4.06
C LYS A 236 4.39 20.19 -5.15
N ALA A 237 5.45 19.51 -5.60
CA ALA A 237 5.36 18.45 -6.60
C ALA A 237 4.47 17.29 -6.13
N ARG A 238 4.64 16.86 -4.87
CA ARG A 238 3.81 15.82 -4.23
C ARG A 238 2.33 16.21 -4.19
N ARG A 239 2.01 17.43 -3.74
CA ARG A 239 0.62 17.91 -3.70
C ARG A 239 0.02 18.02 -5.10
N ASN A 240 0.73 18.68 -6.02
CA ASN A 240 0.28 18.85 -7.40
C ASN A 240 0.04 17.52 -8.11
N THR A 241 0.95 16.56 -7.96
CA THR A 241 0.80 15.22 -8.54
C THR A 241 -0.51 14.56 -8.09
N PHE A 242 -0.78 14.56 -6.78
CA PHE A 242 -2.01 13.97 -6.24
C PHE A 242 -3.24 14.71 -6.78
N GLU A 243 -3.24 16.04 -6.74
CA GLU A 243 -4.35 16.86 -7.24
C GLU A 243 -4.57 16.68 -8.76
N ASN A 244 -3.51 16.57 -9.55
CA ASN A 244 -3.56 16.33 -10.99
C ASN A 244 -4.20 14.98 -11.31
N ILE A 245 -3.85 13.93 -10.55
CA ILE A 245 -4.43 12.60 -10.70
C ILE A 245 -5.91 12.61 -10.36
N VAL A 246 -6.31 13.27 -9.26
CA VAL A 246 -7.73 13.41 -8.90
C VAL A 246 -8.50 14.12 -10.00
N ARG A 247 -7.98 15.25 -10.51
CA ARG A 247 -8.59 15.98 -11.64
C ARG A 247 -8.68 15.13 -12.90
N HIS A 248 -7.70 14.26 -13.14
CA HIS A 248 -7.69 13.39 -14.30
C HIS A 248 -8.74 12.29 -14.19
N PHE A 249 -8.83 11.64 -13.02
CA PHE A 249 -9.89 10.67 -12.71
C PHE A 249 -11.29 11.28 -12.90
N MET A 250 -11.51 12.52 -12.42
CA MET A 250 -12.78 13.23 -12.56
C MET A 250 -13.25 13.46 -14.00
N LYS A 251 -12.34 13.45 -14.97
CA LYS A 251 -12.68 13.65 -16.40
C LYS A 251 -13.23 12.38 -17.05
N GLY A 252 -13.02 11.23 -16.42
CA GLY A 252 -13.07 9.94 -17.10
C GLY A 252 -13.98 8.88 -16.49
N TYR A 253 -14.33 9.01 -15.20
CA TYR A 253 -15.25 8.06 -14.59
C TYR A 253 -16.63 8.14 -15.24
N ARG A 254 -17.32 7.01 -15.36
CA ARG A 254 -18.64 6.99 -15.96
C ARG A 254 -19.71 7.27 -14.91
N GLN A 255 -20.48 8.33 -15.14
CA GLN A 255 -21.64 8.65 -14.32
C GLN A 255 -22.79 7.66 -14.55
N MET A 256 -23.46 7.24 -13.48
CA MET A 256 -24.64 6.40 -13.58
C MET A 256 -25.89 7.25 -13.84
N THR A 257 -26.25 7.43 -15.11
CA THR A 257 -27.45 8.19 -15.50
C THR A 257 -28.75 7.47 -15.12
N ASP A 258 -29.87 8.19 -15.01
CA ASP A 258 -31.18 7.59 -14.71
C ASP A 258 -31.54 6.46 -15.70
N ASP A 259 -31.20 6.61 -16.99
CA ASP A 259 -31.40 5.57 -18.01
C ASP A 259 -30.56 4.32 -17.77
N LEU A 260 -29.34 4.49 -17.26
CA LEU A 260 -28.47 3.37 -16.90
C LEU A 260 -28.96 2.68 -15.62
N ILE A 261 -29.37 3.46 -14.61
CA ILE A 261 -30.00 2.94 -13.38
C ILE A 261 -31.23 2.11 -13.74
N ALA A 262 -32.09 2.61 -14.64
CA ALA A 262 -33.30 1.91 -15.09
C ALA A 262 -33.00 0.57 -15.81
N LYS A 263 -31.80 0.39 -16.34
CA LYS A 263 -31.33 -0.86 -16.98
C LYS A 263 -30.56 -1.77 -16.03
N LEU A 264 -30.18 -1.29 -14.86
CA LEU A 264 -29.42 -2.08 -13.90
C LEU A 264 -30.31 -3.19 -13.33
N ARG A 265 -29.82 -4.42 -13.37
CA ARG A 265 -30.50 -5.63 -12.87
C ARG A 265 -29.59 -6.33 -11.89
N VAL A 266 -29.43 -5.72 -10.72
CA VAL A 266 -28.57 -6.19 -9.63
C VAL A 266 -29.33 -6.10 -8.31
N GLY A 267 -29.13 -7.10 -7.45
CA GLY A 267 -29.77 -7.16 -6.14
C GLY A 267 -31.25 -7.53 -6.20
N SER A 268 -31.76 -7.95 -5.05
CA SER A 268 -33.18 -8.14 -4.77
C SER A 268 -33.42 -7.60 -3.38
N THR A 269 -34.06 -6.44 -3.25
CA THR A 269 -34.45 -5.92 -1.94
C THR A 269 -35.41 -6.91 -1.25
N PRO A 270 -35.65 -6.80 0.08
CA PRO A 270 -36.69 -7.60 0.74
C PRO A 270 -38.06 -7.54 0.05
N GLU A 271 -38.36 -6.42 -0.60
CA GLU A 271 -39.57 -6.17 -1.40
C GLU A 271 -39.50 -6.73 -2.83
N LYS A 272 -38.42 -7.44 -3.17
CA LYS A 272 -38.09 -8.00 -4.49
C LYS A 272 -37.90 -6.96 -5.60
N GLU A 273 -37.53 -5.73 -5.24
CA GLU A 273 -37.13 -4.71 -6.22
C GLU A 273 -35.65 -4.82 -6.57
N TYR A 274 -35.26 -4.29 -7.73
CA TYR A 274 -33.84 -4.18 -8.08
C TYR A 274 -33.18 -3.07 -7.25
N TRP A 275 -31.89 -3.22 -6.97
CA TRP A 275 -31.10 -2.18 -6.34
C TRP A 275 -31.12 -0.90 -7.18
N THR A 276 -31.28 0.25 -6.51
CA THR A 276 -31.15 1.59 -7.09
C THR A 276 -30.51 2.51 -6.06
N PRO A 277 -29.68 3.50 -6.47
CA PRO A 277 -29.07 4.46 -5.54
C PRO A 277 -30.10 5.35 -4.83
N LYS A 278 -31.39 5.28 -5.20
CA LYS A 278 -32.49 6.04 -4.58
C LYS A 278 -33.11 5.33 -3.37
N LEU A 279 -32.73 4.08 -3.08
CA LEU A 279 -33.22 3.36 -1.90
C LEU A 279 -32.72 4.03 -0.59
N PRO A 280 -33.47 3.92 0.51
CA PRO A 280 -33.02 4.42 1.81
C PRO A 280 -31.65 3.83 2.20
N GLY A 281 -30.69 4.69 2.53
CA GLY A 281 -29.33 4.27 2.91
C GLY A 281 -28.39 3.95 1.73
N GLU A 282 -28.90 3.98 0.50
CA GLU A 282 -28.12 3.78 -0.73
C GLU A 282 -27.73 5.10 -1.40
N ARG A 283 -26.79 5.01 -2.36
CA ARG A 283 -26.23 6.14 -3.10
C ARG A 283 -25.44 5.68 -4.32
N ASP A 284 -25.24 6.59 -5.26
CA ASP A 284 -24.28 6.40 -6.33
C ASP A 284 -22.87 6.75 -5.83
N ASN A 285 -21.99 5.75 -5.85
CA ASN A 285 -20.59 5.88 -5.45
C ASN A 285 -19.63 5.96 -6.65
N THR A 286 -20.14 6.08 -7.89
CA THR A 286 -19.29 6.34 -9.06
C THR A 286 -18.63 7.71 -8.95
N GLY A 287 -17.40 7.84 -9.45
CA GLY A 287 -16.61 9.07 -9.39
C GLY A 287 -16.00 9.37 -8.03
N ARG A 288 -15.90 8.37 -7.14
CA ARG A 288 -15.37 8.54 -5.79
C ARG A 288 -14.02 7.86 -5.59
N ILE A 289 -13.15 8.55 -4.86
CA ILE A 289 -11.89 8.05 -4.32
C ILE A 289 -11.99 8.10 -2.79
N TYR A 290 -11.93 6.92 -2.16
CA TYR A 290 -11.91 6.76 -0.72
C TYR A 290 -10.48 6.59 -0.21
N VAL A 291 -10.09 7.41 0.76
CA VAL A 291 -8.88 7.21 1.56
C VAL A 291 -9.29 6.62 2.90
N TYR A 292 -8.89 5.37 3.13
CA TYR A 292 -9.05 4.70 4.41
C TYR A 292 -7.71 4.70 5.13
N PHE A 293 -7.70 5.21 6.36
CA PHE A 293 -6.47 5.38 7.13
C PHE A 293 -6.61 4.87 8.57
N ASN A 294 -5.48 4.44 9.12
CA ASN A 294 -5.38 3.92 10.47
C ASN A 294 -4.24 4.63 11.23
N PRO A 295 -4.55 5.44 12.26
CA PRO A 295 -3.51 6.08 13.08
C PRO A 295 -2.68 5.08 13.91
N HIS A 296 -3.14 3.85 14.10
CA HIS A 296 -2.38 2.79 14.78
C HIS A 296 -1.47 1.99 13.84
N ASP A 297 -1.49 2.27 12.54
CA ASP A 297 -0.59 1.62 11.58
C ASP A 297 0.87 2.04 11.85
N ARG A 298 1.66 1.13 12.41
CA ARG A 298 3.07 1.34 12.77
C ARG A 298 4.00 1.39 11.55
N VAL A 299 3.56 0.94 10.37
CA VAL A 299 4.36 1.06 9.14
C VAL A 299 4.18 2.46 8.57
N MET A 300 2.92 2.86 8.39
CA MET A 300 2.55 4.17 7.82
C MET A 300 2.86 5.33 8.77
N GLY A 301 2.76 5.11 10.09
CA GLY A 301 3.09 6.07 11.14
C GLY A 301 4.58 6.19 11.46
N SER A 302 5.46 5.46 10.76
CA SER A 302 6.91 5.61 10.92
C SER A 302 7.34 7.07 10.65
N THR A 303 8.31 7.56 11.42
CA THR A 303 8.83 8.93 11.27
C THR A 303 9.40 9.20 9.88
N ALA A 304 9.79 8.15 9.16
CA ALA A 304 10.27 8.22 7.79
C ALA A 304 9.17 8.44 6.74
N MET A 305 7.89 8.24 7.08
CA MET A 305 6.79 8.20 6.11
C MET A 305 5.67 9.21 6.42
N GLN A 306 4.95 9.06 7.55
CA GLN A 306 3.79 9.88 7.92
C GLN A 306 2.83 10.10 6.73
N SER A 307 2.33 9.02 6.15
CA SER A 307 1.55 9.04 4.90
C SER A 307 0.07 9.36 5.09
N ILE A 308 -0.66 9.57 3.99
CA ILE A 308 -2.13 9.70 3.99
C ILE A 308 -2.82 8.47 4.61
N GLY A 309 -2.20 7.29 4.56
CA GLY A 309 -2.69 6.06 5.17
C GLY A 309 -2.61 6.03 6.70
N TRP A 310 -1.86 6.95 7.32
CA TRP A 310 -1.76 7.09 8.77
C TRP A 310 -2.61 8.24 9.30
N GLN A 311 -2.57 9.40 8.63
CA GLN A 311 -3.16 10.65 9.13
C GLN A 311 -4.32 11.19 8.29
N GLY A 312 -4.69 10.50 7.21
CA GLY A 312 -5.67 10.99 6.24
C GLY A 312 -5.16 12.15 5.39
N LEU A 313 -6.06 12.71 4.59
CA LEU A 313 -5.85 13.93 3.82
C LEU A 313 -6.11 15.17 4.68
N PRO A 314 -5.32 16.25 4.47
CA PRO A 314 -5.60 17.55 5.07
C PRO A 314 -6.85 18.19 4.44
N ASP A 315 -7.56 19.02 5.22
CA ASP A 315 -8.75 19.75 4.77
C ASP A 315 -8.48 20.60 3.52
N SER A 316 -7.26 21.13 3.37
CA SER A 316 -6.85 21.92 2.20
C SER A 316 -6.84 21.15 0.88
N VAL A 317 -6.72 19.81 0.93
CA VAL A 317 -6.82 18.93 -0.24
C VAL A 317 -8.24 18.38 -0.34
N LEU A 318 -8.81 17.92 0.77
CA LEU A 318 -10.16 17.32 0.81
C LEU A 318 -11.22 18.29 0.27
N ASN A 319 -11.18 19.56 0.68
CA ASN A 319 -12.16 20.57 0.30
C ASN A 319 -12.02 21.05 -1.16
N LYS A 320 -10.93 20.73 -1.85
CA LYS A 320 -10.76 21.07 -3.28
C LYS A 320 -11.56 20.17 -4.21
N PHE A 321 -11.93 18.97 -3.75
CA PHE A 321 -12.57 17.94 -4.57
C PHE A 321 -13.83 17.38 -3.91
N PRO A 322 -14.81 18.25 -3.57
CA PRO A 322 -16.07 17.81 -2.99
C PRO A 322 -16.80 16.88 -3.97
N GLY A 323 -17.36 15.78 -3.44
CA GLY A 323 -18.04 14.77 -4.26
C GLY A 323 -17.13 13.75 -4.93
N THR A 324 -15.80 13.91 -4.85
CA THR A 324 -14.83 12.93 -5.37
C THR A 324 -13.93 12.38 -4.27
N LEU A 325 -13.35 13.22 -3.41
CA LEU A 325 -12.48 12.75 -2.33
C LEU A 325 -13.28 12.53 -1.05
N PHE A 326 -13.19 11.31 -0.52
CA PHE A 326 -13.79 10.90 0.73
C PHE A 326 -12.77 10.22 1.61
N GLN A 327 -12.91 10.32 2.93
CA GLN A 327 -12.06 9.56 3.85
C GLN A 327 -12.82 9.05 5.07
N ARG A 328 -12.37 7.89 5.56
CA ARG A 328 -12.77 7.32 6.84
C ARG A 328 -11.54 6.88 7.62
N MET A 329 -11.68 6.93 8.94
CA MET A 329 -10.66 6.48 9.88
C MET A 329 -11.12 5.18 10.53
N LEU A 330 -10.18 4.25 10.70
CA LEU A 330 -10.35 3.10 11.57
C LEU A 330 -9.33 3.23 12.69
N ALA A 331 -9.82 3.39 13.92
CA ALA A 331 -8.97 3.59 15.07
C ALA A 331 -9.63 2.99 16.31
N ARG A 332 -8.82 2.71 17.33
CA ARG A 332 -9.30 2.22 18.62
C ARG A 332 -10.35 3.18 19.18
N THR A 333 -11.46 2.60 19.63
CA THR A 333 -12.59 3.31 20.27
C THR A 333 -13.16 4.45 19.41
N THR A 334 -12.96 4.40 18.09
CA THR A 334 -13.50 5.41 17.16
C THR A 334 -14.54 4.74 16.27
N PRO A 335 -15.79 5.23 16.25
CA PRO A 335 -16.81 4.66 15.37
C PRO A 335 -16.45 4.89 13.90
N CYS A 336 -16.76 3.92 13.05
CA CYS A 336 -16.49 3.98 11.62
C CYS A 336 -17.78 3.78 10.82
N GLY A 337 -17.96 4.57 9.76
CA GLY A 337 -19.20 4.54 8.97
C GLY A 337 -20.34 5.40 9.53
N GLY A 338 -20.10 6.15 10.62
CA GLY A 338 -21.07 7.08 11.20
C GLY A 338 -21.26 8.38 10.39
N LYS A 339 -21.99 9.34 10.96
CA LYS A 339 -22.21 10.66 10.33
C LYS A 339 -20.88 11.40 10.12
N PRO A 340 -20.74 12.17 9.03
CA PRO A 340 -19.58 13.05 8.83
C PRO A 340 -19.31 13.98 10.01
N GLY A 341 -18.05 14.25 10.28
CA GLY A 341 -17.63 15.08 11.42
C GLY A 341 -16.13 15.15 11.60
N LYS A 342 -15.70 15.60 12.77
CA LYS A 342 -14.28 15.59 13.18
C LYS A 342 -14.04 14.39 14.10
N ALA A 343 -12.91 13.72 13.92
CA ALA A 343 -12.45 12.65 14.78
C ALA A 343 -11.02 12.94 15.26
N TYR A 344 -10.69 12.54 16.49
CA TYR A 344 -9.34 12.68 17.01
C TYR A 344 -8.45 11.59 16.45
N LEU A 345 -7.23 11.93 16.01
CA LEU A 345 -6.23 10.91 15.68
C LEU A 345 -5.81 10.14 16.93
N TRP A 346 -5.71 10.84 18.07
CA TRP A 346 -5.44 10.21 19.35
C TRP A 346 -6.73 9.58 19.92
N PRO A 347 -6.78 8.27 20.17
CA PRO A 347 -7.99 7.59 20.60
C PRO A 347 -8.41 8.05 22.00
N ARG A 348 -9.72 8.15 22.21
CA ARG A 348 -10.31 8.40 23.52
C ARG A 348 -11.08 7.15 23.91
N ASP A 349 -10.88 6.69 25.13
CA ASP A 349 -11.61 5.56 25.68
C ASP A 349 -13.10 5.92 25.80
N LEU A 350 -13.97 4.93 26.04
CA LEU A 350 -15.42 5.14 26.06
C LEU A 350 -15.87 6.16 27.14
N ASP A 351 -15.07 6.36 28.19
CA ASP A 351 -15.28 7.37 29.24
C ASP A 351 -14.70 8.76 28.88
N GLY A 352 -14.15 8.91 27.67
CA GLY A 352 -13.54 10.14 27.16
C GLY A 352 -12.09 10.37 27.58
N LYS A 353 -11.51 9.50 28.42
CA LYS A 353 -10.10 9.61 28.83
C LYS A 353 -9.17 9.21 27.69
N ARG A 354 -7.93 9.68 27.78
CA ARG A 354 -6.89 9.32 26.81
C ARG A 354 -6.17 8.06 27.28
N SER A 355 -6.16 7.03 26.44
CA SER A 355 -5.22 5.91 26.56
C SER A 355 -3.89 6.24 25.87
N PRO A 356 -2.78 5.53 26.18
CA PRO A 356 -1.53 5.66 25.44
C PRO A 356 -1.74 5.42 23.94
N PHE A 357 -1.22 6.29 23.08
CA PHE A 357 -1.39 6.16 21.63
C PHE A 357 -0.73 4.89 21.07
N TRP A 358 0.51 4.64 21.46
CA TRP A 358 1.25 3.43 21.15
C TRP A 358 1.28 2.51 22.37
N ASN A 359 0.91 1.23 22.19
CA ASN A 359 1.04 0.22 23.25
C ASN A 359 2.51 0.06 23.69
N LYS A 360 3.45 0.29 22.76
CA LYS A 360 4.90 0.35 23.01
C LYS A 360 5.56 1.25 21.97
N MET A 361 6.41 2.18 22.42
CA MET A 361 7.28 2.99 21.57
C MET A 361 8.70 2.42 21.61
N LYS A 362 9.31 2.22 20.43
CA LYS A 362 10.71 1.86 20.31
C LYS A 362 11.53 3.07 19.87
N LYS A 363 12.83 3.02 20.17
CA LYS A 363 13.81 4.01 19.74
C LYS A 363 14.82 3.39 18.78
N THR A 364 15.32 4.18 17.84
CA THR A 364 16.42 3.81 16.95
C THR A 364 17.66 3.40 17.75
N LYS A 365 18.44 2.46 17.18
CA LYS A 365 19.75 2.07 17.71
C LYS A 365 20.78 3.17 17.43
N GLY A 366 21.86 3.20 18.21
CA GLY A 366 22.97 4.16 18.06
C GLY A 366 23.01 5.28 19.12
N ILE A 367 23.88 6.26 18.88
CA ILE A 367 24.19 7.36 19.83
C ILE A 367 23.01 8.34 19.94
N ILE A 368 22.33 8.62 18.83
CA ILE A 368 21.14 9.49 18.80
C ILE A 368 19.90 8.60 18.76
N ARG A 369 19.19 8.50 19.89
CA ARG A 369 17.96 7.71 20.01
C ARG A 369 16.74 8.56 19.67
N THR A 370 16.12 8.29 18.53
CA THR A 370 14.87 8.91 18.09
C THR A 370 13.72 7.91 18.14
N ASP A 371 12.50 8.39 18.34
CA ASP A 371 11.31 7.55 18.28
C ASP A 371 11.13 6.97 16.87
N VAL A 372 10.80 5.68 16.80
CA VAL A 372 10.58 4.97 15.52
C VAL A 372 9.27 5.43 14.89
N TRP A 373 8.26 5.66 15.72
CA TRP A 373 6.92 6.04 15.28
C TRP A 373 6.59 7.47 15.67
N THR A 374 5.83 8.13 14.81
CA THR A 374 5.31 9.46 15.07
C THR A 374 4.17 9.36 16.07
N THR A 375 4.16 10.23 17.07
CA THR A 375 3.02 10.37 17.98
C THR A 375 2.27 11.66 17.61
N PRO A 376 0.97 11.60 17.27
CA PRO A 376 0.23 12.79 16.89
C PRO A 376 -0.01 13.69 18.11
N ASP A 377 -0.26 14.97 17.87
CA ASP A 377 -0.75 15.87 18.93
C ASP A 377 -2.08 15.33 19.48
N THR A 378 -2.22 15.33 20.81
CA THR A 378 -3.38 14.76 21.52
C THR A 378 -4.72 15.42 21.17
N GLU A 379 -4.69 16.66 20.69
CA GLU A 379 -5.87 17.42 20.28
C GLU A 379 -6.01 17.49 18.76
N ARG A 380 -5.11 16.85 18.00
CA ARG A 380 -5.21 16.82 16.54
C ARG A 380 -6.45 16.06 16.10
N GLN A 381 -7.29 16.76 15.34
CA GLN A 381 -8.47 16.21 14.69
C GLN A 381 -8.31 16.14 13.18
N VAL A 382 -9.05 15.22 12.58
CA VAL A 382 -9.17 15.01 11.14
C VAL A 382 -10.63 15.02 10.72
N THR A 383 -10.89 15.44 9.49
CA THR A 383 -12.25 15.43 8.91
C THR A 383 -12.60 14.05 8.41
N ILE A 384 -13.75 13.53 8.81
CA ILE A 384 -14.40 12.36 8.22
C ILE A 384 -15.58 12.88 7.42
N ASN A 385 -15.48 12.86 6.09
CA ASN A 385 -16.50 13.44 5.21
C ASN A 385 -17.37 12.40 4.49
N ALA A 386 -16.99 11.12 4.53
CA ALA A 386 -17.78 10.05 3.93
C ALA A 386 -19.10 9.86 4.69
N GLU A 387 -20.19 9.68 3.94
CA GLU A 387 -21.55 9.62 4.47
C GLU A 387 -21.77 8.43 5.40
N ALA A 388 -22.81 8.48 6.23
CA ALA A 388 -23.15 7.35 7.09
C ALA A 388 -23.54 6.12 6.26
N VAL A 389 -23.09 4.93 6.68
CA VAL A 389 -23.56 3.63 6.19
C VAL A 389 -24.73 3.14 7.05
N PRO A 390 -25.56 2.20 6.57
CA PRO A 390 -26.74 1.74 7.32
C PRO A 390 -26.41 1.11 8.69
N GLU A 391 -25.33 0.34 8.78
CA GLU A 391 -24.88 -0.31 10.01
C GLU A 391 -23.44 0.14 10.33
N PRO A 392 -23.23 1.33 10.90
CA PRO A 392 -21.89 1.79 11.27
C PRO A 392 -21.28 0.89 12.36
N ILE A 393 -19.95 0.80 12.38
CA ILE A 393 -19.22 0.15 13.47
C ILE A 393 -19.22 1.09 14.66
N ALA A 394 -19.73 0.61 15.80
CA ALA A 394 -19.82 1.40 17.02
C ALA A 394 -18.44 1.55 17.70
N ALA A 395 -18.30 2.54 18.59
CA ALA A 395 -17.04 2.78 19.30
C ALA A 395 -16.68 1.59 20.22
N GLU A 396 -17.69 0.98 20.82
CA GLU A 396 -17.59 -0.19 21.69
C GLU A 396 -17.05 -1.41 20.95
N GLU A 397 -17.38 -1.54 19.67
CA GLU A 397 -16.87 -2.60 18.80
C GLU A 397 -15.42 -2.39 18.37
N MET A 398 -14.86 -1.21 18.62
CA MET A 398 -13.51 -0.79 18.22
C MET A 398 -12.53 -0.71 19.41
N VAL A 399 -12.94 -1.09 20.62
CA VAL A 399 -12.09 -1.01 21.83
C VAL A 399 -10.82 -1.85 21.71
N GLY A 400 -10.89 -3.02 21.08
CA GLY A 400 -9.76 -3.93 20.85
C GLY A 400 -9.27 -3.93 19.40
N PHE A 401 -9.41 -2.79 18.69
CA PHE A 401 -9.08 -2.73 17.26
C PHE A 401 -7.58 -2.93 16.97
N ASP A 402 -6.70 -2.29 17.74
CA ASP A 402 -5.24 -2.43 17.56
C ASP A 402 -4.69 -3.61 18.36
N MET A 403 -3.79 -4.37 17.74
CA MET A 403 -3.21 -5.57 18.31
C MET A 403 -2.25 -5.25 19.47
N GLN A 404 -2.22 -6.13 20.47
CA GLN A 404 -1.40 -5.94 21.66
C GLN A 404 -0.02 -6.60 21.51
N SER A 405 1.04 -5.90 21.92
CA SER A 405 2.43 -6.37 21.80
C SER A 405 2.70 -7.67 22.56
N HIS A 406 1.97 -7.93 23.65
CA HIS A 406 2.17 -9.13 24.49
C HIS A 406 1.54 -10.40 23.90
N GLU A 407 0.72 -10.28 22.86
CA GLU A 407 0.07 -11.40 22.17
C GLU A 407 0.91 -11.91 20.97
N GLN A 408 2.03 -11.24 20.69
CA GLN A 408 2.89 -11.57 19.55
C GLN A 408 3.74 -12.80 19.83
N LYS A 409 3.92 -13.60 18.78
CA LYS A 409 4.78 -14.80 18.81
C LYS A 409 6.23 -14.41 18.57
N LYS A 410 7.13 -15.34 18.86
CA LYS A 410 8.52 -15.21 18.41
C LYS A 410 8.55 -15.24 16.89
N TRP A 411 9.54 -14.59 16.30
CA TRP A 411 9.64 -14.51 14.86
C TRP A 411 9.85 -15.88 14.23
N GLU A 412 10.58 -16.78 14.89
CA GLU A 412 10.77 -18.17 14.43
C GLU A 412 9.46 -18.96 14.24
N ASP A 413 8.37 -18.52 14.88
CA ASP A 413 7.05 -19.15 14.79
C ASP A 413 6.19 -18.59 13.64
N LEU A 414 6.72 -17.64 12.84
CA LEU A 414 6.03 -17.05 11.69
C LEU A 414 6.44 -17.74 10.39
N GLU A 415 5.48 -17.93 9.47
CA GLU A 415 5.67 -18.68 8.22
C GLU A 415 6.76 -18.11 7.30
N ASP A 416 6.97 -16.79 7.36
CA ASP A 416 7.90 -16.08 6.48
C ASP A 416 9.35 -16.10 7.00
N TYR A 417 9.56 -16.45 8.28
CA TYR A 417 10.86 -16.45 8.94
C TYR A 417 11.98 -17.15 8.16
N PRO A 418 11.79 -18.35 7.57
CA PRO A 418 12.86 -19.02 6.82
C PRO A 418 13.42 -18.18 5.66
N PHE A 419 12.56 -17.43 4.95
CA PHE A 419 12.96 -16.58 3.82
C PHE A 419 13.79 -15.38 4.28
N TYR A 420 13.52 -14.86 5.48
CA TYR A 420 14.29 -13.75 6.05
C TYR A 420 15.54 -14.20 6.78
N ARG A 421 15.48 -15.26 7.57
CA ARG A 421 16.61 -15.78 8.36
C ARG A 421 17.86 -15.89 7.49
N ASP A 422 17.72 -16.42 6.28
CA ASP A 422 18.85 -16.72 5.40
C ASP A 422 19.44 -15.48 4.70
N ILE A 423 18.78 -14.31 4.79
CA ILE A 423 19.36 -13.03 4.33
C ILE A 423 20.14 -12.30 5.43
N TYR A 424 20.14 -12.77 6.68
CA TYR A 424 20.92 -12.17 7.76
C TYR A 424 22.41 -12.44 7.65
N ASP A 425 23.22 -11.47 8.07
CA ASP A 425 24.66 -11.62 8.29
C ASP A 425 24.96 -11.56 9.79
N ARG A 426 26.09 -12.12 10.19
CA ARG A 426 26.56 -12.10 11.58
C ARG A 426 27.09 -10.70 11.86
N GLU A 427 26.51 -10.03 12.85
CA GLU A 427 26.76 -8.61 13.13
C GLU A 427 27.08 -8.33 14.60
N GLU A 428 26.65 -9.19 15.55
CA GLU A 428 26.84 -8.96 16.99
C GLU A 428 28.16 -9.56 17.51
N TRP A 429 28.82 -8.81 18.42
CA TRP A 429 30.01 -9.26 19.14
C TRP A 429 29.61 -9.86 20.49
N VAL A 430 29.88 -11.15 20.66
CA VAL A 430 29.61 -11.89 21.89
C VAL A 430 30.84 -11.83 22.78
N ARG A 431 30.65 -11.44 24.04
CA ARG A 431 31.70 -11.47 25.06
C ARG A 431 32.02 -12.92 25.41
N GLU A 432 33.29 -13.27 25.42
CA GLU A 432 33.76 -14.55 25.92
C GLU A 432 34.25 -14.38 27.35
N ASP A 433 33.54 -14.99 28.29
CA ASP A 433 33.96 -15.01 29.69
C ASP A 433 34.94 -16.16 29.91
N ASN A 434 36.23 -15.86 29.74
CA ASN A 434 37.31 -16.73 30.19
C ASN A 434 37.78 -16.25 31.58
N PRO A 435 37.59 -17.05 32.65
CA PRO A 435 37.96 -16.65 34.00
C PRO A 435 39.47 -16.42 34.22
N TYR A 436 40.30 -16.76 33.23
CA TYR A 436 41.75 -16.55 33.26
C TYR A 436 42.23 -15.31 32.49
N ASP A 437 41.35 -14.65 31.71
CA ASP A 437 41.72 -13.46 30.96
C ASP A 437 41.57 -12.20 31.81
N ALA A 438 42.61 -11.36 31.80
CA ALA A 438 42.62 -10.09 32.54
C ALA A 438 41.67 -9.03 31.95
N GLN A 439 41.24 -9.22 30.69
CA GLN A 439 40.27 -8.38 30.01
C GLN A 439 39.26 -9.25 29.23
N PRO A 440 37.99 -8.81 29.11
CA PRO A 440 37.01 -9.54 28.33
C PRO A 440 37.42 -9.58 26.86
N SER A 441 37.48 -10.78 26.28
CA SER A 441 37.59 -10.96 24.83
C SER A 441 36.21 -10.96 24.19
N TYR A 442 36.17 -10.63 22.92
CA TYR A 442 34.94 -10.60 22.12
C TYR A 442 35.18 -11.36 20.83
N ARG A 443 34.18 -12.13 20.40
CA ARG A 443 34.15 -12.74 19.07
C ARG A 443 32.86 -12.37 18.35
N LEU A 444 32.89 -12.44 17.03
CA LEU A 444 31.65 -12.37 16.25
C LEU A 444 30.77 -13.56 16.62
N GLU A 445 29.46 -13.34 16.70
CA GLU A 445 28.47 -14.40 16.91
C GLU A 445 28.64 -15.55 15.90
N THR A 446 28.27 -16.76 16.31
CA THR A 446 28.13 -17.91 15.43
C THR A 446 26.82 -17.84 14.65
N GLN A 447 26.68 -18.64 13.59
CA GLN A 447 25.43 -18.71 12.83
C GLN A 447 24.26 -19.15 13.73
N LYS A 448 24.49 -20.11 14.63
CA LYS A 448 23.48 -20.59 15.57
C LYS A 448 23.05 -19.51 16.55
N GLU A 449 23.99 -18.71 17.06
CA GLU A 449 23.69 -17.58 17.95
C GLU A 449 22.92 -16.48 17.22
N LEU A 450 23.28 -16.18 15.95
CA LEU A 450 22.52 -15.27 15.10
C LEU A 450 21.07 -15.72 14.95
N GLU A 451 20.86 -16.97 14.52
CA GLU A 451 19.53 -17.55 14.32
C GLU A 451 18.71 -17.60 15.61
N GLN A 452 19.34 -17.94 16.73
CA GLN A 452 18.69 -17.89 18.03
C GLN A 452 18.30 -16.46 18.42
N ARG A 453 19.18 -15.48 18.17
CA ARG A 453 18.94 -14.07 18.50
C ARG A 453 17.79 -13.48 17.68
N ILE A 454 17.77 -13.71 16.37
CA ILE A 454 16.71 -13.18 15.49
C ILE A 454 15.43 -13.99 15.62
N GLY A 455 15.52 -15.32 15.80
CA GLY A 455 14.35 -16.18 15.97
C GLY A 455 13.58 -15.89 17.26
N ASN A 456 14.28 -15.64 18.37
CA ASN A 456 13.65 -15.28 19.65
C ASN A 456 13.11 -13.85 19.73
N TYR A 457 13.37 -13.02 18.72
CA TYR A 457 12.81 -11.68 18.67
C TYR A 457 11.28 -11.75 18.55
N ILE A 458 10.57 -10.90 19.29
CA ILE A 458 9.12 -10.78 19.23
C ILE A 458 8.80 -9.49 18.45
N PRO A 459 8.31 -9.59 17.20
CA PRO A 459 7.93 -8.42 16.40
C PRO A 459 6.82 -7.63 17.07
N GLU A 460 6.78 -6.31 16.83
CA GLU A 460 5.63 -5.51 17.27
C GLU A 460 4.51 -5.64 16.23
N PRO A 461 3.24 -5.70 16.67
CA PRO A 461 2.14 -5.78 15.72
C PRO A 461 2.16 -4.54 14.82
N THR A 462 1.98 -4.73 13.53
CA THR A 462 2.09 -3.61 12.59
C THR A 462 0.79 -2.81 12.51
N ASP A 463 -0.33 -3.46 12.80
CA ASP A 463 -1.69 -2.99 12.50
C ASP A 463 -1.90 -2.56 11.03
N HIS A 464 -0.99 -2.97 10.14
CA HIS A 464 -0.90 -2.48 8.77
C HIS A 464 -1.90 -3.15 7.83
N SER A 465 -2.07 -4.47 7.99
CA SER A 465 -3.02 -5.28 7.21
C SER A 465 -4.37 -5.45 7.91
N THR A 466 -4.65 -4.70 8.98
CA THR A 466 -5.93 -4.80 9.72
C THR A 466 -7.10 -4.30 8.88
N LEU A 467 -6.95 -3.23 8.09
CA LEU A 467 -8.01 -2.72 7.22
C LEU A 467 -8.49 -3.76 6.20
N PRO A 468 -7.62 -4.33 5.34
CA PRO A 468 -8.05 -5.30 4.33
C PRO A 468 -8.49 -6.66 4.90
N THR A 469 -8.33 -6.95 6.20
CA THR A 469 -8.80 -8.21 6.81
C THR A 469 -9.95 -8.01 7.80
N ASN A 470 -10.27 -6.77 8.19
CA ASN A 470 -11.29 -6.51 9.20
C ASN A 470 -12.70 -6.81 8.66
N HIS A 471 -13.32 -7.84 9.22
CA HIS A 471 -14.66 -8.29 8.85
C HIS A 471 -15.71 -7.17 8.90
N LYS A 472 -15.84 -6.49 10.04
CA LYS A 472 -16.90 -5.46 10.22
C LYS A 472 -16.71 -4.30 9.26
N PHE A 473 -15.46 -3.88 9.04
CA PHE A 473 -15.14 -2.82 8.11
C PHE A 473 -15.50 -3.16 6.68
N LEU A 474 -15.06 -4.32 6.18
CA LEU A 474 -15.33 -4.71 4.81
C LEU A 474 -16.81 -4.97 4.56
N SER A 475 -17.47 -5.68 5.48
CA SER A 475 -18.87 -6.09 5.32
C SER A 475 -19.87 -4.95 5.55
N ARG A 476 -19.60 -4.02 6.48
CA ARG A 476 -20.55 -2.96 6.85
C ARG A 476 -20.22 -1.59 6.29
N VAL A 477 -18.94 -1.32 6.00
CA VAL A 477 -18.48 0.00 5.52
C VAL A 477 -18.09 -0.04 4.06
N VAL A 478 -17.05 -0.80 3.71
CA VAL A 478 -16.51 -0.84 2.33
C VAL A 478 -17.56 -1.37 1.35
N ALA A 479 -18.32 -2.41 1.73
CA ALA A 479 -19.41 -2.93 0.91
C ALA A 479 -20.46 -1.88 0.53
N TYR A 480 -20.67 -0.84 1.36
CA TYR A 480 -21.61 0.27 1.10
C TYR A 480 -20.95 1.50 0.45
N ASP A 481 -19.63 1.60 0.48
CA ASP A 481 -18.85 2.60 -0.25
C ASP A 481 -18.56 2.17 -1.70
N LEU A 482 -18.71 0.87 -2.02
CA LEU A 482 -18.61 0.37 -3.40
C LEU A 482 -19.70 0.97 -4.29
N PRO A 483 -19.39 1.32 -5.55
CA PRO A 483 -20.42 1.56 -6.56
C PRO A 483 -21.06 0.23 -6.96
N ILE A 484 -22.37 0.25 -7.18
CA ILE A 484 -23.09 -0.88 -7.79
C ILE A 484 -23.36 -0.52 -9.25
N GLY A 485 -23.03 -1.43 -10.16
CA GLY A 485 -23.24 -1.22 -11.58
C GLY A 485 -23.10 -2.47 -12.42
N PHE A 486 -22.86 -2.29 -13.72
CA PHE A 486 -22.84 -3.39 -14.68
C PHE A 486 -21.55 -4.22 -14.57
N CYS A 487 -21.65 -5.49 -14.92
CA CYS A 487 -20.53 -6.42 -14.92
C CYS A 487 -20.84 -7.56 -15.92
N ALA A 488 -20.90 -7.18 -17.20
CA ALA A 488 -21.14 -8.08 -18.31
C ALA A 488 -19.92 -8.95 -18.61
N SER A 489 -18.71 -8.46 -18.36
CA SER A 489 -17.47 -9.24 -18.49
C SER A 489 -17.48 -10.55 -17.70
N HIS A 490 -18.08 -10.55 -16.50
CA HIS A 490 -18.20 -11.76 -15.67
C HIS A 490 -19.13 -12.83 -16.28
N GLN A 491 -20.06 -12.44 -17.17
CA GLN A 491 -20.92 -13.39 -17.89
C GLN A 491 -20.18 -14.05 -19.05
N ASP A 492 -19.21 -13.37 -19.67
CA ASP A 492 -18.29 -13.97 -20.62
C ASP A 492 -17.19 -14.75 -19.87
N LYS A 493 -17.44 -16.05 -19.66
CA LYS A 493 -16.54 -16.91 -18.89
C LYS A 493 -15.14 -17.03 -19.46
N ALA A 494 -14.99 -16.99 -20.79
CA ALA A 494 -13.68 -17.06 -21.42
C ALA A 494 -12.89 -15.77 -21.16
N PHE A 495 -13.53 -14.62 -21.34
CA PHE A 495 -12.89 -13.33 -21.07
C PHE A 495 -12.62 -13.11 -19.58
N TRP A 496 -13.55 -13.49 -18.70
CA TRP A 496 -13.33 -13.41 -17.26
C TRP A 496 -12.14 -14.25 -16.81
N LYS A 497 -11.99 -15.46 -17.37
CA LYS A 497 -10.81 -16.30 -17.13
C LYS A 497 -9.52 -15.64 -17.63
N GLU A 498 -9.55 -15.07 -18.84
CA GLU A 498 -8.42 -14.30 -19.39
C GLU A 498 -8.02 -13.15 -18.46
N LEU A 499 -8.98 -12.34 -17.98
CA LEU A 499 -8.70 -11.22 -17.08
C LEU A 499 -8.05 -11.66 -15.76
N ASN A 500 -8.56 -12.75 -15.16
CA ASN A 500 -7.99 -13.29 -13.92
C ASN A 500 -6.57 -13.85 -14.14
N GLN A 501 -6.31 -14.50 -15.28
CA GLN A 501 -4.98 -14.96 -15.64
C GLN A 501 -4.03 -13.79 -15.94
N PHE A 502 -4.52 -12.72 -16.58
CA PHE A 502 -3.75 -11.52 -16.86
C PHE A 502 -3.35 -10.76 -15.59
N ALA A 503 -4.24 -10.77 -14.59
CA ALA A 503 -4.01 -10.12 -13.30
C ALA A 503 -2.90 -10.78 -12.48
N ASP A 504 -2.62 -12.08 -12.67
CA ASP A 504 -1.47 -12.74 -12.06
C ASP A 504 -0.28 -12.82 -13.03
N TRP A 505 0.75 -12.04 -12.73
CA TRP A 505 1.99 -11.97 -13.49
C TRP A 505 2.77 -13.27 -13.58
N ARG A 506 2.45 -14.25 -12.73
CA ARG A 506 3.14 -15.54 -12.62
C ARG A 506 2.49 -16.62 -13.49
N ILE A 507 1.34 -16.35 -14.14
CA ILE A 507 0.53 -17.37 -14.82
C ILE A 507 0.69 -17.31 -16.34
N GLY A 508 1.17 -18.41 -16.93
CA GLY A 508 1.23 -18.57 -18.39
C GLY A 508 2.00 -17.45 -19.07
N ALA A 509 1.66 -17.08 -20.30
CA ALA A 509 2.28 -15.96 -21.00
C ALA A 509 1.62 -14.58 -20.67
N SER A 510 0.99 -14.44 -19.49
CA SER A 510 0.28 -13.21 -19.11
C SER A 510 1.19 -11.98 -19.02
N ASP A 511 2.42 -12.21 -18.57
CA ASP A 511 3.45 -11.20 -18.40
C ASP A 511 4.82 -11.76 -18.79
N ALA A 512 5.45 -11.17 -19.81
CA ALA A 512 6.78 -11.56 -20.24
C ALA A 512 7.84 -11.28 -19.17
N TYR A 513 7.59 -10.32 -18.26
CA TYR A 513 8.54 -9.94 -17.21
C TYR A 513 8.87 -11.09 -16.28
N PHE A 514 7.87 -11.86 -15.84
CA PHE A 514 8.11 -12.96 -14.91
C PHE A 514 9.04 -14.02 -15.51
N TRP A 515 8.83 -14.37 -16.79
CA TRP A 515 9.59 -15.43 -17.45
C TRP A 515 10.93 -14.98 -18.00
N THR A 516 10.99 -13.80 -18.61
CA THR A 516 12.18 -13.33 -19.35
C THR A 516 12.96 -12.24 -18.61
N GLY A 517 12.39 -11.65 -17.56
CA GLY A 517 12.95 -10.47 -16.89
C GLY A 517 12.76 -9.16 -17.66
N ALA A 518 12.12 -9.19 -18.83
CA ALA A 518 11.87 -8.00 -19.63
C ALA A 518 10.73 -7.15 -19.07
N LEU A 519 11.06 -5.98 -18.53
CA LEU A 519 10.09 -4.99 -18.08
C LEU A 519 9.54 -4.19 -19.26
N ASN A 520 8.22 -3.99 -19.29
CA ASN A 520 7.59 -2.94 -20.09
C ASN A 520 7.35 -1.72 -19.19
N ILE A 521 8.21 -0.70 -19.29
CA ILE A 521 8.14 0.50 -18.46
C ILE A 521 7.44 1.60 -19.27
N PRO A 522 6.21 2.00 -18.92
CA PRO A 522 5.56 3.12 -19.59
C PRO A 522 6.32 4.43 -19.30
N PRO A 523 6.25 5.45 -20.16
CA PRO A 523 6.82 6.76 -19.84
C PRO A 523 6.13 7.37 -18.62
N ILE A 524 6.86 8.18 -17.84
CA ILE A 524 6.27 8.90 -16.71
C ILE A 524 5.20 9.89 -17.22
N PRO A 525 3.93 9.79 -16.76
CA PRO A 525 2.88 10.71 -17.19
C PRO A 525 3.18 12.15 -16.79
N ALA A 526 2.83 13.11 -17.66
CA ALA A 526 2.98 14.54 -17.37
C ALA A 526 2.16 15.03 -16.15
N LEU A 527 1.21 14.23 -15.68
CA LEU A 527 0.46 14.48 -14.44
C LEU A 527 1.33 14.36 -13.18
N ILE A 528 2.42 13.59 -13.27
CA ILE A 528 3.37 13.35 -12.18
C ILE A 528 4.47 14.40 -12.25
N GLU A 529 4.44 15.31 -11.28
CA GLU A 529 5.45 16.35 -11.13
C GLU A 529 6.76 15.74 -10.63
N THR A 530 7.85 16.08 -11.30
CA THR A 530 9.19 15.54 -11.03
C THR A 530 10.14 16.58 -10.42
N GLU A 531 9.64 17.79 -10.10
CA GLU A 531 10.44 18.84 -9.46
C GLU A 531 11.06 18.34 -8.15
N THR A 532 12.38 18.51 -8.04
CA THR A 532 13.20 18.12 -6.89
C THR A 532 13.73 19.33 -6.12
N PHE A 533 14.30 19.10 -4.93
CA PHE A 533 15.01 20.17 -4.23
C PHE A 533 16.22 20.70 -5.01
N GLY A 534 16.91 19.85 -5.76
CA GLY A 534 18.00 20.27 -6.64
C GLY A 534 17.54 21.27 -7.70
N ASP A 535 16.34 21.08 -8.25
CA ASP A 535 15.77 22.00 -9.24
C ASP A 535 15.39 23.34 -8.62
N LEU A 536 14.75 23.32 -7.44
CA LEU A 536 14.44 24.54 -6.69
C LEU A 536 15.70 25.32 -6.30
N GLN A 537 16.77 24.63 -5.90
CA GLN A 537 18.04 25.27 -5.58
C GLN A 537 18.62 25.99 -6.81
N LYS A 538 18.68 25.31 -7.96
CA LYS A 538 19.15 25.92 -9.22
C LYS A 538 18.31 27.12 -9.63
N GLN A 539 16.98 27.04 -9.48
CA GLN A 539 16.09 28.18 -9.78
C GLN A 539 16.35 29.38 -8.86
N ARG A 540 16.61 29.15 -7.56
CA ARG A 540 16.96 30.22 -6.61
C ARG A 540 18.30 30.85 -6.95
N GLU A 541 19.31 30.04 -7.27
CA GLU A 541 20.64 30.51 -7.67
C GLU A 541 20.57 31.35 -8.96
N GLN A 542 19.81 30.90 -9.96
CA GLN A 542 19.58 31.66 -11.19
C GLN A 542 18.83 32.98 -10.92
N THR A 543 17.81 32.96 -10.08
CA THR A 543 17.05 34.17 -9.70
C THR A 543 17.94 35.16 -8.96
N ALA A 544 18.77 34.69 -8.02
CA ALA A 544 19.73 35.52 -7.30
C ALA A 544 20.81 36.09 -8.23
N ALA A 545 21.31 35.31 -9.19
CA ALA A 545 22.24 35.77 -10.20
C ALA A 545 21.63 36.86 -11.11
N LEU A 546 20.37 36.69 -11.53
CA LEU A 546 19.63 37.71 -12.29
C LEU A 546 19.41 38.98 -11.47
N TRP A 547 19.02 38.86 -10.20
CA TRP A 547 18.87 40.01 -9.30
C TRP A 547 20.18 40.78 -9.15
N ASN A 548 21.30 40.09 -8.88
CA ASN A 548 22.62 40.71 -8.77
C ASN A 548 23.07 41.36 -10.09
N ALA A 549 22.75 40.75 -11.23
CA ALA A 549 23.06 41.33 -12.55
C ALA A 549 22.23 42.58 -12.86
N THR A 550 20.98 42.65 -12.39
CA THR A 550 20.12 43.83 -12.55
C THR A 550 20.52 44.95 -11.58
N SER A 551 20.80 44.63 -10.31
CA SER A 551 21.29 45.62 -9.32
C SER A 551 22.62 46.26 -9.74
N ASN A 552 23.53 45.50 -10.37
CA ASN A 552 24.78 46.06 -10.92
C ASN A 552 24.57 46.96 -12.15
N LYS A 553 23.45 46.85 -12.88
CA LYS A 553 23.12 47.76 -13.99
C LYS A 553 22.51 49.07 -13.51
N ASP A 554 21.81 49.05 -12.37
CA ASP A 554 21.20 50.25 -11.76
C ASP A 554 22.20 51.08 -10.93
N THR A 555 23.44 50.61 -10.75
CA THR A 555 24.50 51.34 -10.00
C THR A 555 25.43 52.16 -10.92
N VAL A 556 25.16 52.26 -12.22
CA VAL A 556 25.93 53.07 -13.18
C VAL A 556 25.04 54.14 -13.83
N LEU A 557 24.39 54.97 -13.03
CA LEU A 557 23.83 56.25 -13.44
C LEU A 557 23.75 57.19 -12.22
N VAL A 558 24.89 57.76 -11.82
CA VAL A 558 25.00 59.10 -11.20
C VAL A 558 26.26 59.75 -11.72
#